data_AF-A0A9P8IHM3-F1
#
_entry.id   AF-A0A9P8IHM3-F1
#
_cell.length_a   1.000
_cell.length_b   1.000
_cell.length_c   1.000
_cell.angle_alpha   90.00
_cell.angle_beta   90.00
_cell.angle_gamma   90.00
#
_symmetry.space_group_name_H-M   'P 1'
#
loop_
_entity.id
_entity.type
_entity.pdbx_description
1 polymer ?
#
loop_
_entity_poly.entity_id
_entity_poly.type
_entity_poly.pdbx_seq_one_letter_code
_entity_poly.pdbx_strand_id
1 'polypeptide(L)'
;MEGARMWDRSKVPGGDIAKAVWEDLRSMPKHNVKVEDPNPTTHPERNPLQSQHHSAEEVEAIATHLKRTLEGVVVEIFSKAREAAIAAGEKQMVDAEEPLRVRWIEAYFPFTSPSWELEVFWQGEWLELLGCGVPKQDLLARS
;
A
#
# COMPACT_ATOMS: atom_id res chain seq x y z
N MET A 1 8.61 0.62 -10.01
CA MET A 1 8.46 -0.58 -9.15
C MET A 1 7.83 -0.10 -7.86
N GLU A 2 6.85 -0.82 -7.35
CA GLU A 2 6.50 -0.81 -5.92
C GLU A 2 6.94 -2.17 -5.35
N GLY A 3 7.28 -2.27 -4.07
CA GLY A 3 7.96 -3.45 -3.52
C GLY A 3 7.32 -4.82 -3.81
N ALA A 4 6.06 -4.89 -4.27
CA ALA A 4 5.38 -6.11 -4.71
C ALA A 4 5.36 -6.31 -6.25
N ARG A 5 5.59 -5.28 -7.07
CA ARG A 5 5.50 -5.35 -8.54
C ARG A 5 6.42 -4.40 -9.31
N MET A 6 6.99 -4.90 -10.41
CA MET A 6 7.83 -4.13 -11.33
C MET A 6 7.16 -3.98 -12.70
N TRP A 7 7.17 -2.75 -13.22
CA TRP A 7 6.84 -2.46 -14.62
C TRP A 7 8.11 -2.06 -15.35
N ASP A 8 8.38 -2.74 -16.45
CA ASP A 8 9.53 -2.49 -17.31
C ASP A 8 9.11 -1.55 -18.44
N ARG A 9 9.67 -0.33 -18.46
CA ARG A 9 9.33 0.71 -19.44
C ARG A 9 9.58 0.26 -20.88
N SER A 10 10.53 -0.66 -21.12
CA SER A 10 10.80 -1.19 -22.46
C SER A 10 9.74 -2.18 -22.95
N LYS A 11 8.98 -2.77 -22.03
CA LYS A 11 7.93 -3.78 -22.33
C LYS A 11 6.52 -3.18 -22.32
N VAL A 12 6.34 -2.02 -21.69
CA VAL A 12 5.06 -1.31 -21.69
C VAL A 12 4.84 -0.61 -23.04
N PRO A 13 3.69 -0.82 -23.72
CA PRO A 13 3.39 -0.14 -24.97
C PRO A 13 3.52 1.38 -24.85
N GLY A 14 4.41 1.97 -25.66
CA GLY A 14 4.68 3.41 -25.63
C GLY A 14 5.46 3.90 -24.40
N GLY A 15 5.91 3.01 -23.51
CA GLY A 15 6.66 3.37 -22.30
C GLY A 15 5.85 4.09 -21.23
N ASP A 16 4.51 4.06 -21.34
CA ASP A 16 3.57 4.74 -20.44
C ASP A 16 3.30 3.91 -19.18
N ILE A 17 4.19 4.06 -18.19
CA ILE A 17 4.12 3.33 -16.93
C ILE A 17 2.84 3.66 -16.15
N ALA A 18 2.47 4.94 -16.06
CA ALA A 18 1.30 5.37 -15.30
C ALA A 18 0.04 4.67 -15.80
N LYS A 19 -0.17 4.68 -17.13
CA LYS A 19 -1.32 3.98 -17.74
C LYS A 19 -1.31 2.49 -17.45
N ALA A 20 -0.16 1.82 -17.59
CA ALA A 20 -0.06 0.38 -17.33
C ALA A 20 -0.39 0.04 -15.86
N VAL A 21 0.06 0.86 -14.91
CA VAL A 21 -0.24 0.68 -13.48
C VAL A 21 -1.73 0.92 -13.19
N TRP A 22 -2.34 1.95 -13.78
CA TRP A 22 -3.78 2.21 -13.64
C TRP A 22 -4.66 1.13 -14.27
N GLU A 23 -4.24 0.52 -15.38
CA GLU A 23 -4.91 -0.64 -15.99
C GLU A 23 -4.89 -1.84 -15.05
N ASP A 24 -3.72 -2.10 -14.46
CA ASP A 24 -3.51 -3.19 -13.53
C ASP A 24 -4.34 -3.00 -12.24
N LEU A 25 -4.30 -1.80 -11.64
CA LEU A 25 -5.12 -1.44 -10.47
C LEU A 25 -6.61 -1.67 -10.71
N ARG A 26 -7.12 -1.35 -11.91
CA ARG A 26 -8.54 -1.55 -12.26
C ARG A 26 -8.94 -3.02 -12.29
N SER A 27 -8.01 -3.93 -12.53
CA SER A 27 -8.24 -5.37 -12.53
C SER A 27 -8.23 -5.98 -11.12
N MET A 28 -7.70 -5.26 -10.13
CA MET A 28 -7.58 -5.75 -8.76
C MET A 28 -8.94 -5.84 -8.05
N PRO A 29 -9.11 -6.81 -7.13
CA PRO A 29 -10.25 -6.84 -6.22
C PRO A 29 -10.39 -5.53 -5.44
N LYS A 30 -11.63 -5.10 -5.23
CA LYS A 30 -11.95 -3.96 -4.36
C LYS A 30 -12.35 -4.48 -2.98
N HIS A 31 -11.93 -3.78 -1.95
CA HIS A 31 -12.41 -3.98 -0.58
C HIS A 31 -13.24 -2.77 -0.13
N ASN A 32 -14.00 -2.95 0.95
CA ASN A 32 -14.85 -1.96 1.59
C ASN A 32 -14.32 -1.50 2.96
N VAL A 33 -13.06 -1.85 3.28
CA VAL A 33 -12.38 -1.39 4.50
C VAL A 33 -12.29 0.14 4.53
N LYS A 34 -12.48 0.71 5.73
CA LYS A 34 -12.31 2.13 5.96
C LYS A 34 -10.81 2.44 6.06
N VAL A 35 -10.29 3.10 5.03
CA VAL A 35 -8.88 3.54 4.94
C VAL A 35 -8.79 5.03 5.24
N GLU A 36 -7.93 5.39 6.19
CA GLU A 36 -7.58 6.77 6.53
C GLU A 36 -6.21 7.10 5.89
N ASP A 37 -6.19 7.97 4.89
CA ASP A 37 -4.97 8.40 4.18
C ASP A 37 -5.01 9.91 3.95
N PRO A 38 -4.78 10.72 5.01
CA PRO A 38 -5.00 12.16 4.96
C PRO A 38 -3.89 12.93 4.24
N ASN A 39 -2.75 12.28 4.00
CA ASN A 39 -1.57 12.91 3.43
C ASN A 39 -1.55 12.78 1.91
N PRO A 40 -1.00 13.78 1.19
CA PRO A 40 -0.75 13.61 -0.24
C PRO A 40 0.27 12.48 -0.46
N THR A 41 0.22 11.85 -1.64
CA THR A 41 1.16 10.79 -2.03
C THR A 41 2.62 11.21 -1.89
N THR A 42 2.91 12.48 -2.19
CA THR A 42 4.27 13.01 -2.12
C THR A 42 4.29 14.34 -1.38
N HIS A 43 5.36 14.60 -0.64
CA HIS A 43 5.62 15.88 0.00
C HIS A 43 7.09 16.27 -0.19
N PRO A 44 7.43 17.52 -0.61
CA PRO A 44 8.80 17.90 -0.96
C PRO A 44 9.86 17.64 0.12
N GLU A 45 9.51 17.80 1.40
CA GLU A 45 10.44 17.60 2.53
C GLU A 45 10.24 16.26 3.24
N ARG A 46 9.01 15.99 3.68
CA ARG A 46 8.66 14.82 4.51
C ARG A 46 8.63 13.50 3.75
N ASN A 47 8.20 13.50 2.49
CA ASN A 47 8.00 12.27 1.72
C ASN A 47 8.25 12.49 0.21
N PRO A 48 9.50 12.80 -0.17
CA PRO A 48 9.79 13.30 -1.51
C PRO A 48 9.67 12.22 -2.58
N LEU A 49 9.30 12.65 -3.79
CA LEU A 49 9.38 11.81 -4.97
C LEU A 49 10.79 11.83 -5.58
N GLN A 50 11.15 10.75 -6.25
CA GLN A 50 12.44 10.62 -6.93
C GLN A 50 12.38 11.29 -8.32
N SER A 51 12.44 12.63 -8.36
CA SER A 51 12.15 13.44 -9.56
C SER A 51 13.09 13.19 -10.74
N GLN A 52 14.26 12.60 -10.51
CA GLN A 52 15.20 12.21 -11.57
C GLN A 52 14.75 10.95 -12.32
N HIS A 53 13.85 10.15 -11.74
CA HIS A 53 13.48 8.84 -12.28
C HIS A 53 11.99 8.68 -12.57
N HIS A 54 11.13 9.41 -11.87
CA HIS A 54 9.68 9.26 -11.98
C HIS A 54 9.00 10.61 -12.18
N SER A 55 7.95 10.62 -13.00
CA SER A 55 6.99 11.72 -13.02
C SER A 55 6.08 11.65 -11.78
N ALA A 56 5.43 12.77 -11.43
CA ALA A 56 4.44 12.77 -10.36
C ALA A 56 3.27 11.82 -10.64
N GLU A 57 2.86 11.70 -11.91
CA GLU A 57 1.78 10.80 -12.34
C GLU A 57 2.16 9.33 -12.16
N GLU A 58 3.41 8.96 -12.47
CA GLU A 58 3.91 7.60 -12.24
C GLU A 58 3.93 7.27 -10.75
N VAL A 59 4.38 8.19 -9.91
CA VAL A 59 4.42 7.97 -8.46
C VAL A 59 3.02 7.83 -7.88
N GLU A 60 2.05 8.64 -8.34
CA GLU A 60 0.64 8.53 -7.94
C GLU A 60 0.06 7.15 -8.28
N ALA A 61 0.26 6.70 -9.52
CA ALA A 61 -0.22 5.39 -9.97
C ALA A 61 0.42 4.26 -9.15
N ILE A 62 1.75 4.29 -8.99
CA ILE A 62 2.52 3.27 -8.28
C ILE A 62 2.14 3.22 -6.80
N ALA A 63 2.01 4.37 -6.15
CA ALA A 63 1.60 4.46 -4.75
C ALA A 63 0.19 3.91 -4.54
N THR A 64 -0.74 4.28 -5.42
CA THR A 64 -2.13 3.80 -5.34
C THR A 64 -2.19 2.27 -5.51
N HIS A 65 -1.42 1.73 -6.45
CA HIS A 65 -1.31 0.28 -6.65
C HIS A 65 -0.72 -0.45 -5.44
N LEU A 66 0.40 0.05 -4.90
CA LEU A 66 1.05 -0.49 -3.71
C LEU A 66 0.07 -0.54 -2.52
N LYS A 67 -0.56 0.62 -2.23
CA LYS A 67 -1.49 0.75 -1.11
C LYS A 67 -2.67 -0.21 -1.26
N ARG A 68 -3.29 -0.28 -2.44
CA ARG A 68 -4.38 -1.24 -2.71
C ARG A 68 -3.95 -2.70 -2.54
N THR A 69 -2.72 -3.02 -2.94
CA THR A 69 -2.18 -4.39 -2.83
C THR A 69 -2.05 -4.79 -1.36
N LEU A 70 -1.45 -3.92 -0.54
CA LEU A 70 -1.22 -4.17 0.88
C LEU A 70 -2.53 -4.14 1.69
N GLU A 71 -3.45 -3.22 1.35
CA GLU A 71 -4.81 -3.22 1.91
C GLU A 71 -5.51 -4.57 1.67
N GLY A 72 -5.39 -5.14 0.46
CA GLY A 72 -5.95 -6.45 0.13
C GLY A 72 -5.37 -7.59 0.99
N VAL A 73 -4.06 -7.57 1.24
CA VAL A 73 -3.40 -8.56 2.12
C VAL A 73 -3.96 -8.45 3.55
N VAL A 74 -4.07 -7.24 4.08
CA VAL A 74 -4.63 -7.01 5.43
C VAL A 74 -6.09 -7.49 5.49
N VAL A 75 -6.91 -7.13 4.50
CA VAL A 75 -8.32 -7.58 4.43
C VAL A 75 -8.41 -9.10 4.46
N GLU A 76 -7.62 -9.80 3.65
CA GLU A 76 -7.65 -11.26 3.56
C GLU A 76 -7.24 -11.91 4.89
N ILE A 77 -6.12 -11.47 5.49
CA ILE A 77 -5.61 -12.03 6.75
C ILE A 77 -6.64 -11.85 7.88
N PHE A 78 -7.18 -10.64 8.03
CA PHE A 78 -8.14 -10.36 9.10
C PHE A 78 -9.50 -11.04 8.87
N SER A 79 -9.91 -11.22 7.61
CA SER A 79 -11.11 -11.99 7.28
C SER A 79 -10.93 -13.46 7.66
N LYS A 80 -9.79 -14.07 7.32
CA LYS A 80 -9.46 -15.45 7.67
C LYS A 80 -9.32 -15.64 9.19
N ALA A 81 -8.70 -14.69 9.88
CA ALA A 81 -8.60 -14.70 11.34
C ALA A 81 -9.99 -14.65 12.00
N ARG A 82 -10.89 -13.80 11.50
CA ARG A 82 -12.27 -13.73 11.98
C ARG A 82 -13.04 -15.03 11.72
N GLU A 83 -12.94 -15.60 10.52
CA GLU A 83 -13.57 -16.90 10.18
C GLU A 83 -13.09 -18.00 11.13
N ALA A 84 -11.79 -18.07 11.41
CA ALA A 84 -11.20 -19.04 12.33
C ALA A 84 -11.67 -18.83 13.78
N ALA A 85 -11.72 -17.59 14.27
CA ALA A 85 -12.21 -17.26 15.61
C ALA A 85 -13.69 -17.64 15.78
N ILE A 86 -14.53 -17.39 14.76
CA ILE A 86 -15.94 -17.83 14.74
C ILE A 86 -16.01 -19.36 14.83
N ALA A 87 -15.22 -20.08 14.03
CA ALA A 87 -15.20 -21.54 14.04
C ALA A 87 -14.71 -22.12 15.38
N ALA A 88 -13.82 -21.42 16.08
CA ALA A 88 -13.32 -21.79 17.41
C ALA A 88 -14.29 -21.42 18.56
N GLY A 89 -15.39 -20.70 18.28
CA GLY A 89 -16.37 -20.27 19.28
C GLY A 89 -15.95 -19.06 20.11
N GLU A 90 -14.97 -18.29 19.66
CA GLU A 90 -14.47 -17.10 20.35
C GLU A 90 -15.42 -15.91 20.17
N LYS A 91 -16.32 -15.67 21.14
CA LYS A 91 -17.33 -14.58 21.05
C LYS A 91 -16.74 -13.17 20.94
N GLN A 92 -15.55 -12.94 21.50
CA GLN A 92 -14.97 -11.60 21.66
C GLN A 92 -14.57 -10.93 20.33
N MET A 93 -14.22 -11.71 19.30
CA MET A 93 -13.89 -11.21 17.95
C MET A 93 -15.11 -11.05 17.04
N VAL A 94 -16.24 -11.67 17.39
CA VAL A 94 -17.43 -11.74 16.53
C VAL A 94 -18.39 -10.59 16.82
N ASP A 95 -18.43 -10.16 18.08
CA ASP A 95 -19.30 -9.09 18.58
C ASP A 95 -18.71 -7.68 18.40
N ALA A 96 -17.48 -7.57 17.88
CA ALA A 96 -16.93 -6.29 17.45
C ALA A 96 -17.69 -5.84 16.18
N GLU A 97 -18.78 -5.09 16.37
CA GLU A 97 -19.49 -4.38 15.29
C GLU A 97 -18.60 -3.36 14.57
N GLU A 98 -17.42 -3.04 15.10
CA GLU A 98 -16.51 -2.09 14.48
C GLU A 98 -15.87 -2.71 13.21
N PRO A 99 -16.08 -2.12 12.03
CA PRO A 99 -15.42 -2.57 10.81
C PRO A 99 -13.91 -2.42 10.94
N LEU A 100 -13.14 -3.29 10.27
CA LEU A 100 -11.68 -3.14 10.19
C LEU A 100 -11.33 -1.74 9.68
N ARG A 101 -10.46 -1.06 10.44
CA ARG A 101 -9.96 0.29 10.15
C ARG A 101 -8.47 0.23 9.90
N VAL A 102 -8.06 0.91 8.85
CA VAL A 102 -6.68 0.94 8.37
C VAL A 102 -6.28 2.40 8.19
N ARG A 103 -5.03 2.75 8.48
CA ARG A 103 -4.50 4.08 8.16
C ARG A 103 -3.10 4.03 7.57
N TRP A 104 -2.84 4.95 6.65
CA TRP A 104 -1.53 5.18 6.05
C TRP A 104 -0.85 6.36 6.73
N ILE A 105 0.40 6.15 7.14
CA ILE A 105 1.25 7.17 7.75
C ILE A 105 2.44 7.41 6.82
N GLU A 106 2.82 8.68 6.61
CA GLU A 106 4.08 8.97 5.92
C GLU A 106 5.25 8.53 6.79
N ALA A 107 6.22 7.84 6.18
CA ALA A 107 7.39 7.35 6.88
C ALA A 107 8.67 7.74 6.12
N TYR A 108 9.82 7.47 6.73
CA TYR A 108 11.11 7.59 6.07
C TYR A 108 11.89 6.29 6.22
N PHE A 109 12.24 5.69 5.08
CA PHE A 109 13.21 4.59 5.02
C PHE A 109 14.36 4.95 4.08
N PRO A 110 15.61 4.57 4.39
CA PRO A 110 16.76 4.97 3.60
C PRO A 110 16.77 4.40 2.17
N PHE A 111 15.98 3.34 1.90
CA PHE A 111 15.94 2.61 0.62
C PHE A 111 14.66 2.82 -0.21
N THR A 112 13.69 3.61 0.26
CA THR A 112 12.45 3.94 -0.47
C THR A 112 12.16 5.45 -0.45
N SER A 113 11.47 5.96 -1.46
CA SER A 113 10.98 7.33 -1.52
C SER A 113 9.97 7.49 -2.68
N PRO A 114 8.72 7.92 -2.43
CA PRO A 114 8.08 8.09 -1.11
C PRO A 114 7.93 6.76 -0.33
N SER A 115 7.68 6.87 0.97
CA SER A 115 7.56 5.77 1.93
C SER A 115 6.35 5.94 2.85
N TRP A 116 5.78 4.82 3.30
CA TRP A 116 4.61 4.80 4.17
C TRP A 116 4.63 3.61 5.13
N GLU A 117 3.97 3.77 6.26
CA GLU A 117 3.59 2.70 7.19
C GLU A 117 2.10 2.43 7.11
N LEU A 118 1.71 1.17 7.35
CA LEU A 118 0.33 0.74 7.44
C LEU A 118 0.01 0.29 8.86
N GLU A 119 -1.01 0.91 9.44
CA GLU A 119 -1.49 0.53 10.76
C GLU A 119 -2.95 0.06 10.72
N VAL A 120 -3.29 -0.85 11.63
CA VAL A 120 -4.66 -1.33 11.84
C VAL A 120 -5.14 -0.96 13.23
N PHE A 121 -6.41 -0.62 13.37
CA PHE A 121 -7.01 -0.41 14.68
C PHE A 121 -7.39 -1.76 15.30
N TRP A 122 -6.79 -2.08 16.44
CA TRP A 122 -6.95 -3.37 17.10
C TRP A 122 -6.95 -3.21 18.62
N GLN A 123 -7.95 -3.78 19.29
CA GLN A 123 -8.08 -3.75 20.76
C GLN A 123 -7.99 -2.34 21.39
N GLY A 124 -8.51 -1.33 20.70
CA GLY A 124 -8.55 0.05 21.19
C GLY A 124 -7.28 0.86 20.89
N GLU A 125 -6.27 0.26 20.25
CA GLU A 125 -5.02 0.93 19.89
C GLU A 125 -4.71 0.77 18.40
N TRP A 126 -3.85 1.65 17.88
CA TRP A 126 -3.32 1.52 16.53
C TRP A 126 -2.06 0.66 16.56
N LEU A 127 -2.04 -0.40 15.76
CA LEU A 127 -0.92 -1.32 15.64
C LEU A 127 -0.27 -1.17 14.26
N GLU A 128 1.01 -0.80 14.24
CA GLU A 128 1.84 -0.83 13.04
C GLU A 128 2.06 -2.27 12.57
N LEU A 129 1.75 -2.55 11.31
CA LEU A 129 1.93 -3.88 10.72
C LEU A 129 3.14 -3.97 9.79
N LEU A 130 3.41 -2.91 9.03
CA LEU A 130 4.47 -2.89 8.02
C LEU A 130 4.89 -1.47 7.64
N GLY A 131 6.11 -1.38 7.12
CA GLY A 131 6.63 -0.25 6.35
C GLY A 131 6.86 -0.62 4.88
N CYS A 132 6.59 0.31 3.97
CA CYS A 132 6.69 0.11 2.53
C CYS A 132 7.05 1.42 1.79
N GLY A 133 7.28 1.34 0.49
CA GLY A 133 7.47 2.52 -0.34
C GLY A 133 7.90 2.20 -1.76
N VAL A 134 8.15 3.26 -2.54
CA VAL A 134 8.72 3.16 -3.88
C VAL A 134 10.24 2.98 -3.75
N PRO A 135 10.83 1.85 -4.20
CA PRO A 135 12.27 1.62 -4.05
C PRO A 135 13.11 2.71 -4.73
N LYS A 136 14.23 3.09 -4.10
CA LYS A 136 15.20 4.01 -4.70
C LYS A 136 15.80 3.40 -5.96
N GLN A 137 15.67 4.09 -7.10
CA GLN A 137 16.07 3.53 -8.39
C GLN A 137 17.58 3.27 -8.50
N ASP A 138 18.40 4.07 -7.80
CA ASP A 138 19.85 3.84 -7.71
C ASP A 138 20.24 2.49 -7.10
N LEU A 139 19.36 1.89 -6.28
CA LEU A 139 19.58 0.55 -5.72
C LEU A 139 19.35 -0.55 -6.75
N LEU A 140 18.44 -0.33 -7.71
CA LEU A 140 18.11 -1.28 -8.77
C LEU A 140 19.12 -1.23 -9.93
N ALA A 141 19.85 -0.11 -10.10
CA ALA A 141 20.91 -0.01 -11.09
C ALA A 141 22.14 -0.90 -10.80
N ARG A 142 22.21 -1.49 -9.60
CA ARG A 142 23.32 -2.35 -9.14
C ARG A 142 22.99 -3.84 -9.09
N SER A 143 21.80 -4.24 -9.53
CA SER A 143 21.31 -5.63 -9.53
C SER A 143 21.37 -6.27 -10.91
#